data_AF-A0A2V4BV21-F1
#
_entry.id   AF-A0A2V4BV21-F1
#
_cell.length_a   1.000
_cell.length_b   1.000
_cell.length_c   1.000
_cell.angle_alpha   90.00
_cell.angle_beta   90.00
_cell.angle_gamma   90.00
#
_symmetry.space_group_name_H-M   'P 1'
#
loop_
_entity.id
_entity.type
_entity.pdbx_description
1 polymer ?
#
loop_
_entity_poly.entity_id
_entity_poly.type
_entity_poly.pdbx_seq_one_letter_code
_entity_poly.pdbx_strand_id
1 'polypeptide(L)'
;MKKNILFLFLIIGNILFAQSNSSFIPEPGKYIVSGWVKENVVKQQTTYTESNITIAFNNNNAAPFYSETFKASGAIIDGWQRIVGIVTIPVTNPQNNPKMEIKLNCTSTTADCYFDDIRFFPYNGNLKSFVYDEDTQKLMAELDENNYATFYEYDLEGGLVRIKKETEKGVYTIQETRSNSVKSE
;
A
#
# COMPACT_ATOMS: atom_id res chain seq x y z
N MET A 1 -21.67 -36.46 -50.33
CA MET A 1 -20.41 -35.74 -50.58
C MET A 1 -20.06 -34.92 -49.34
N LYS A 2 -19.00 -35.29 -48.61
CA LYS A 2 -18.53 -34.56 -47.42
C LYS A 2 -17.83 -33.28 -47.88
N LYS A 3 -18.38 -32.11 -47.54
CA LYS A 3 -17.68 -30.83 -47.71
C LYS A 3 -16.78 -30.63 -46.49
N ASN A 4 -15.48 -30.87 -46.67
CA ASN A 4 -14.48 -30.49 -45.68
C ASN A 4 -14.25 -28.98 -45.82
N ILE A 5 -14.71 -28.20 -44.85
CA ILE A 5 -14.35 -26.79 -44.72
C ILE A 5 -13.05 -26.72 -43.90
N LEU A 6 -11.99 -26.25 -44.54
CA LEU A 6 -10.72 -25.91 -43.92
C LEU A 6 -10.86 -24.49 -43.35
N PHE A 7 -10.93 -24.35 -42.03
CA PHE A 7 -10.78 -23.05 -41.37
C PHE A 7 -9.29 -22.81 -41.09
N LEU A 8 -8.68 -21.91 -41.87
CA LEU A 8 -7.34 -21.40 -41.63
C LEU A 8 -7.48 -20.13 -40.76
N PHE A 9 -7.17 -20.20 -39.46
CA PHE A 9 -7.01 -19.01 -38.64
C PHE A 9 -5.55 -18.58 -38.69
N LEU A 10 -5.27 -17.54 -39.48
CA LEU A 10 -4.00 -16.84 -39.50
C LEU A 10 -4.02 -15.84 -38.34
N ILE A 11 -3.38 -16.15 -37.22
CA ILE A 11 -3.17 -15.18 -36.13
C ILE A 11 -2.02 -14.26 -36.54
N ILE A 12 -2.35 -13.16 -37.22
CA ILE A 12 -1.43 -12.01 -37.33
C ILE A 12 -1.72 -11.10 -36.14
N GLY A 13 -1.08 -11.39 -35.02
CA GLY A 13 -1.08 -10.51 -33.86
C GLY A 13 0.35 -10.26 -33.44
N ASN A 14 0.91 -9.12 -33.84
CA ASN A 14 2.09 -8.59 -33.19
C ASN A 14 1.69 -8.26 -31.75
N ILE A 15 2.04 -9.13 -30.80
CA ILE A 15 1.95 -8.78 -29.39
C ILE A 15 3.13 -7.83 -29.10
N LEU A 16 2.89 -6.53 -29.27
CA LEU A 16 3.76 -5.51 -28.69
C LEU A 16 3.52 -5.49 -27.18
N PHE A 17 4.35 -6.22 -26.43
CA PHE A 17 4.65 -5.82 -25.05
C PHE A 17 5.64 -4.66 -25.12
N ALA A 18 5.14 -3.45 -25.39
CA ALA A 18 5.93 -2.24 -25.23
C ALA A 18 5.40 -1.49 -24.02
N GLN A 19 5.96 -1.78 -22.84
CA GLN A 19 6.04 -0.79 -21.78
C GLN A 19 7.11 0.23 -22.19
N SER A 20 6.81 1.05 -23.20
CA SER A 20 7.63 2.21 -23.56
C SER A 20 6.93 3.48 -23.11
N ASN A 21 6.81 3.65 -21.79
CA ASN A 21 6.73 4.95 -21.16
C ASN A 21 7.23 4.77 -19.73
N SER A 22 8.11 5.68 -19.29
CA SER A 22 8.76 5.72 -17.98
C SER A 22 7.79 5.92 -16.80
N SER A 23 6.48 5.70 -17.01
CA SER A 23 5.44 5.88 -16.01
C SER A 23 4.76 4.54 -15.76
N PHE A 24 4.65 4.19 -14.49
CA PHE A 24 3.94 2.99 -14.05
C PHE A 24 2.46 3.08 -14.46
N ILE A 25 1.96 2.06 -15.16
CA ILE A 25 0.54 1.86 -15.41
C ILE A 25 0.17 0.42 -15.04
N PRO A 26 -0.77 0.21 -14.09
CA PRO A 26 -1.25 -1.12 -13.75
C PRO A 26 -2.16 -1.69 -14.85
N GLU A 27 -2.16 -3.01 -14.99
CA GLU A 27 -3.09 -3.72 -15.86
C GLU A 27 -4.55 -3.56 -15.39
N PRO A 28 -5.55 -3.66 -16.28
CA PRO A 28 -6.95 -3.65 -15.90
C PRO A 28 -7.27 -4.75 -14.89
N GLY A 29 -8.00 -4.42 -13.83
CA GLY A 29 -8.31 -5.38 -12.78
C GLY A 29 -8.64 -4.74 -11.43
N LYS A 30 -8.81 -5.60 -10.41
CA LYS A 30 -9.08 -5.17 -9.04
C LYS A 30 -7.79 -5.00 -8.27
N TYR A 31 -7.67 -3.88 -7.57
CA TYR A 31 -6.52 -3.54 -6.73
C TYR A 31 -7.01 -3.08 -5.36
N ILE A 32 -6.18 -3.29 -4.34
CA ILE A 32 -6.37 -2.75 -3.00
C ILE A 32 -5.51 -1.51 -2.87
N VAL A 33 -6.13 -0.45 -2.35
CA VAL A 33 -5.49 0.81 -1.97
C VAL A 33 -5.59 0.90 -0.46
N SER A 34 -4.48 1.16 0.22
CA SER A 34 -4.51 1.43 1.66
C SER A 34 -3.47 2.45 2.08
N GLY A 35 -3.66 3.04 3.25
CA GLY A 35 -2.70 3.92 3.89
C GLY A 35 -3.16 4.35 5.28
N TRP A 36 -2.22 4.87 6.07
CA TRP A 36 -2.53 5.52 7.34
C TRP A 36 -2.65 7.03 7.13
N VAL A 37 -3.55 7.64 7.89
CA VAL A 37 -3.75 9.07 7.86
C VAL A 37 -3.92 9.65 9.25
N LYS A 38 -3.39 10.86 9.45
CA LYS A 38 -3.50 11.62 10.68
C LYS A 38 -3.83 13.07 10.37
N GLU A 39 -4.94 13.56 10.90
CA GLU A 39 -5.31 14.97 10.82
C GLU A 39 -4.89 15.69 12.11
N ASN A 40 -4.14 16.79 11.97
CA ASN A 40 -3.65 17.57 13.10
C ASN A 40 -4.72 18.51 13.66
N VAL A 41 -5.73 17.93 14.30
CA VAL A 41 -6.90 18.64 14.81
C VAL A 41 -6.85 18.79 16.33
N VAL A 42 -7.26 19.98 16.83
CA VAL A 42 -7.23 20.32 18.26
C VAL A 42 -8.25 19.52 19.08
N LYS A 43 -9.37 19.14 18.46
CA LYS A 43 -10.42 18.34 19.09
C LYS A 43 -10.31 16.89 18.66
N GLN A 44 -10.38 15.99 19.64
CA GLN A 44 -10.43 14.56 19.37
C GLN A 44 -11.62 14.22 18.47
N GLN A 45 -11.33 13.57 17.34
CA GLN A 45 -12.34 13.08 16.40
C GLN A 45 -12.56 11.59 16.65
N THR A 46 -13.74 11.10 16.27
CA THR A 46 -14.02 9.66 16.18
C THR A 46 -13.69 9.11 14.79
N THR A 47 -13.64 9.99 13.78
CA THR A 47 -13.20 9.68 12.42
C THR A 47 -12.67 10.94 11.74
N TYR A 48 -11.67 10.75 10.90
CA TYR A 48 -11.10 11.78 10.04
C TYR A 48 -11.95 11.95 8.78
N THR A 49 -12.22 13.20 8.40
CA THR A 49 -13.13 13.54 7.29
C THR A 49 -12.51 14.41 6.23
N GLU A 50 -11.40 15.08 6.55
CA GLU A 50 -10.72 16.05 5.70
C GLU A 50 -9.67 15.38 4.81
N SER A 51 -9.30 14.15 5.11
CA SER A 51 -8.28 13.41 4.40
C SER A 51 -8.87 12.28 3.55
N ASN A 52 -8.30 12.12 2.35
CA ASN A 52 -8.70 11.05 1.44
C ASN A 52 -7.58 10.68 0.47
N ILE A 53 -7.64 9.44 -0.02
CA ILE A 53 -6.77 8.95 -1.10
C ILE A 53 -7.63 8.83 -2.35
N THR A 54 -7.23 9.49 -3.44
CA THR A 54 -7.90 9.38 -4.75
C THR A 54 -7.00 8.66 -5.73
N ILE A 55 -7.54 7.65 -6.40
CA ILE A 55 -6.92 7.00 -7.55
C ILE A 55 -7.57 7.55 -8.80
N ALA A 56 -6.79 8.21 -9.65
CA ALA A 56 -7.27 8.81 -10.89
C ALA A 56 -6.46 8.32 -12.10
N PHE A 57 -7.14 8.16 -13.23
CA PHE A 57 -6.49 7.94 -14.51
C PHE A 57 -6.80 9.11 -15.45
N ASN A 58 -5.75 9.70 -16.00
CA ASN A 58 -5.84 10.83 -16.92
C ASN A 58 -5.05 10.56 -18.21
N ASN A 59 -5.28 11.39 -19.22
CA ASN A 59 -4.64 11.30 -20.53
C ASN A 59 -4.20 12.69 -21.01
N ASN A 60 -3.30 13.35 -20.28
CA ASN A 60 -2.83 14.74 -20.51
C ASN A 60 -3.94 15.82 -20.66
N ASN A 61 -5.21 15.46 -20.52
CA ASN A 61 -6.36 16.34 -20.48
C ASN A 61 -6.58 16.86 -19.05
N ALA A 62 -7.33 17.97 -18.92
CA ALA A 62 -7.59 18.62 -17.64
C ALA A 62 -8.46 17.77 -16.68
N ALA A 63 -9.30 16.87 -17.18
CA ALA A 63 -10.18 16.02 -16.36
C ALA A 63 -9.77 14.54 -16.46
N PRO A 64 -9.73 13.79 -15.33
CA PRO A 64 -9.51 12.35 -15.36
C PRO A 64 -10.72 11.64 -15.99
N PHE A 65 -10.48 10.59 -16.76
CA PHE A 65 -11.54 9.78 -17.35
C PHE A 65 -12.04 8.68 -16.40
N TYR A 66 -11.30 8.43 -15.32
CA TYR A 66 -11.68 7.55 -14.22
C TYR A 66 -11.11 8.11 -12.92
N SER A 67 -11.90 8.10 -11.85
CA SER A 67 -11.47 8.54 -10.52
C SER A 67 -12.29 7.85 -9.44
N GLU A 68 -11.62 7.32 -8.42
CA GLU A 68 -12.25 6.82 -7.19
C GLU A 68 -11.56 7.40 -5.96
N THR A 69 -12.35 7.72 -4.93
CA THR A 69 -11.87 8.36 -3.70
C THR A 69 -12.22 7.53 -2.48
N PHE A 70 -11.23 7.30 -1.62
CA PHE A 70 -11.33 6.52 -0.40
C PHE A 70 -11.09 7.41 0.82
N LYS A 71 -11.95 7.28 1.83
CA LYS A 71 -11.90 8.05 3.07
C LYS A 71 -11.46 7.19 4.24
N ALA A 72 -11.05 7.83 5.33
CA ALA A 72 -10.65 7.15 6.56
C ALA A 72 -11.83 6.41 7.18
N SER A 73 -11.56 5.24 7.76
CA SER A 73 -12.55 4.40 8.42
C SER A 73 -11.92 3.54 9.51
N GLY A 74 -12.75 3.00 10.41
CA GLY A 74 -12.28 2.21 11.55
C GLY A 74 -11.85 3.06 12.74
N ALA A 75 -11.19 2.45 13.71
CA ALA A 75 -10.73 3.13 14.92
C ALA A 75 -9.50 4.02 14.65
N ILE A 76 -9.39 5.10 15.41
CA ILE A 76 -8.16 5.91 15.49
C ILE A 76 -7.26 5.28 16.56
N ILE A 77 -6.06 4.87 16.19
CA ILE A 77 -5.06 4.23 17.05
C ILE A 77 -3.84 5.14 17.06
N ASP A 78 -3.46 5.63 18.24
CA ASP A 78 -2.31 6.54 18.43
C ASP A 78 -2.31 7.77 17.48
N GLY A 79 -3.52 8.26 17.16
CA GLY A 79 -3.74 9.41 16.28
C GLY A 79 -3.69 9.09 14.79
N TRP A 80 -3.59 7.83 14.40
CA TRP A 80 -3.64 7.37 13.02
C TRP A 80 -4.94 6.60 12.75
N GLN A 81 -5.51 6.81 11.56
CA GLN A 81 -6.68 6.07 11.09
C GLN A 81 -6.41 5.48 9.71
N ARG A 82 -6.98 4.31 9.42
CA ARG A 82 -6.73 3.61 8.16
C ARG A 82 -7.68 4.08 7.07
N ILE A 83 -7.14 4.30 5.87
CA ILE A 83 -7.89 4.36 4.61
C ILE A 83 -7.67 3.01 3.92
N VAL A 84 -8.75 2.35 3.51
CA VAL A 84 -8.67 1.11 2.73
C VAL A 84 -9.83 1.04 1.75
N GLY A 85 -9.56 0.58 0.53
CA GLY A 85 -10.55 0.44 -0.51
C GLY A 85 -10.13 -0.49 -1.63
N ILE A 86 -11.11 -0.92 -2.41
CA ILE A 86 -10.90 -1.72 -3.61
C ILE A 86 -11.23 -0.84 -4.81
N VAL A 87 -10.27 -0.68 -5.72
CA VAL A 87 -10.44 0.03 -6.99
C VAL A 87 -10.49 -0.96 -8.13
N THR A 88 -11.42 -0.77 -9.08
CA THR A 88 -11.50 -1.60 -10.28
C THR A 88 -11.03 -0.82 -11.50
N ILE A 89 -9.76 -1.01 -11.86
CA ILE A 89 -9.13 -0.32 -12.98
C ILE A 89 -9.81 -0.78 -14.29
N PRO A 90 -10.42 0.14 -15.06
CA PRO A 90 -11.11 -0.21 -16.30
C PRO A 90 -10.09 -0.59 -17.38
N VAL A 91 -10.56 -1.28 -18.42
CA VAL A 91 -9.75 -1.51 -19.61
C VAL A 91 -9.45 -0.17 -20.28
N THR A 92 -8.19 0.27 -20.22
CA THR A 92 -7.74 1.52 -20.83
C THR A 92 -7.30 1.28 -22.27
N ASN A 93 -7.74 2.11 -23.21
CA ASN A 93 -7.22 2.08 -24.59
C ASN A 93 -5.75 2.56 -24.59
N PRO A 94 -4.77 1.75 -25.04
CA PRO A 94 -3.36 2.13 -25.11
C PRO A 94 -3.11 3.40 -25.94
N GLN A 95 -3.99 3.72 -26.90
CA GLN A 95 -3.91 4.93 -27.72
C GLN A 95 -4.08 6.23 -26.91
N ASN A 96 -4.63 6.16 -25.69
CA ASN A 96 -4.89 7.32 -24.85
C ASN A 96 -3.68 7.76 -24.01
N ASN A 97 -2.56 7.03 -24.06
CA ASN A 97 -1.39 7.25 -23.19
C ASN A 97 -1.79 7.58 -21.72
N PRO A 98 -2.49 6.66 -21.04
CA PRO A 98 -3.02 6.93 -19.71
C PRO A 98 -1.89 7.07 -18.68
N LYS A 99 -2.08 7.92 -17.68
CA LYS A 99 -1.24 7.99 -16.48
C LYS A 99 -2.09 7.74 -15.25
N MET A 100 -1.54 7.01 -14.30
CA MET A 100 -2.14 6.80 -13.00
C MET A 100 -1.64 7.86 -12.02
N GLU A 101 -2.55 8.45 -11.26
CA GLU A 101 -2.26 9.39 -10.18
C GLU A 101 -2.82 8.84 -8.87
N ILE A 102 -1.97 8.74 -7.85
CA ILE A 102 -2.39 8.55 -6.46
C ILE A 102 -2.32 9.92 -5.79
N LYS A 103 -3.47 10.49 -5.45
CA LYS A 103 -3.57 11.81 -4.81
C LYS A 103 -3.86 11.63 -3.34
N LEU A 104 -3.00 12.22 -2.51
CA LEU A 104 -3.17 12.32 -1.07
C LEU A 104 -3.75 13.71 -0.80
N ASN A 105 -5.05 13.77 -0.56
CA ASN A 105 -5.77 15.04 -0.46
C ASN A 105 -6.05 15.37 1.01
N CYS A 106 -5.79 16.63 1.37
CA CYS A 106 -6.25 17.25 2.61
C CYS A 106 -7.18 18.41 2.23
N THR A 107 -8.48 18.31 2.56
CA THR A 107 -9.47 19.35 2.27
C THR A 107 -9.55 20.41 3.37
N SER A 108 -8.92 20.16 4.51
CA SER A 108 -8.83 21.12 5.61
C SER A 108 -8.01 22.34 5.18
N THR A 109 -8.51 23.52 5.51
CA THR A 109 -7.79 24.79 5.36
C THR A 109 -7.12 25.24 6.66
N THR A 110 -7.34 24.50 7.75
CA THR A 110 -6.93 24.91 9.11
C THR A 110 -6.05 23.88 9.83
N ALA A 111 -5.87 22.70 9.25
CA ALA A 111 -5.11 21.60 9.85
C ALA A 111 -4.40 20.80 8.77
N ASP A 112 -3.20 20.33 9.09
CA ASP A 112 -2.41 19.48 8.20
C ASP A 112 -2.90 18.02 8.26
N CYS A 113 -2.82 17.33 7.13
CA CYS A 113 -3.03 15.89 7.04
C CYS A 113 -1.70 15.20 6.72
N TYR A 114 -1.31 14.23 7.54
CA TYR A 114 -0.15 13.38 7.32
C TYR A 114 -0.59 12.02 6.81
N PHE A 115 0.17 11.47 5.88
CA PHE A 115 -0.09 10.18 5.27
C PHE A 115 1.15 9.30 5.42
N ASP A 116 0.95 8.03 5.73
CA ASP A 116 2.04 7.06 5.86
C ASP A 116 1.61 5.68 5.33
N ASP A 117 2.59 4.83 5.05
CA ASP A 117 2.43 3.45 4.57
C ASP A 117 1.42 3.29 3.42
N ILE A 118 1.52 4.15 2.41
CA ILE A 118 0.66 4.06 1.23
C ILE A 118 0.99 2.78 0.45
N ARG A 119 -0.04 1.96 0.21
CA ARG A 119 0.06 0.69 -0.52
C ARG A 119 -0.92 0.65 -1.67
N PHE A 120 -0.46 0.07 -2.77
CA PHE A 120 -1.26 -0.20 -3.96
C PHE A 120 -0.82 -1.55 -4.54
N PHE A 121 -1.69 -2.56 -4.48
CA PHE A 121 -1.34 -3.91 -4.93
C PHE A 121 -2.55 -4.67 -5.51
N PRO A 122 -2.34 -5.70 -6.35
CA PRO A 122 -3.44 -6.48 -6.93
C PRO A 122 -4.31 -7.12 -5.85
N TYR A 123 -5.63 -7.20 -6.07
CA TYR A 123 -6.58 -7.76 -5.10
C TYR A 123 -6.30 -9.22 -4.72
N ASN A 124 -5.82 -10.02 -5.68
CA ASN A 124 -5.40 -11.41 -5.44
C ASN A 124 -3.89 -11.52 -5.12
N GLY A 125 -3.23 -10.41 -4.81
CA GLY A 125 -1.83 -10.35 -4.41
C GLY A 125 -1.66 -10.32 -2.90
N ASN A 126 -0.46 -10.69 -2.44
CA ASN A 126 -0.03 -10.52 -1.06
C ASN A 126 1.12 -9.50 -1.04
N LEU A 127 1.07 -8.55 -0.10
CA LEU A 127 2.12 -7.56 0.09
C LEU A 127 2.63 -7.65 1.52
N LYS A 128 3.94 -7.87 1.64
CA LYS A 128 4.69 -7.84 2.88
C LYS A 128 5.88 -6.91 2.70
N SER A 129 6.09 -6.03 3.68
CA SER A 129 7.21 -5.08 3.66
C SER A 129 8.19 -5.39 4.79
N PHE A 130 9.48 -5.20 4.51
CA PHE A 130 10.56 -5.40 5.47
C PHE A 130 11.32 -4.10 5.63
N VAL A 131 11.48 -3.65 6.87
CA VAL A 131 12.20 -2.44 7.24
C VAL A 131 13.54 -2.86 7.81
N TYR A 132 14.62 -2.35 7.24
CA TYR A 132 15.98 -2.64 7.66
C TYR A 132 16.64 -1.40 8.26
N ASP A 133 17.50 -1.62 9.25
CA ASP A 133 18.42 -0.61 9.75
C ASP A 133 19.47 -0.26 8.69
N GLU A 134 19.73 1.03 8.45
CA GLU A 134 20.60 1.46 7.35
C GLU A 134 22.07 1.07 7.56
N ASP A 135 22.55 1.10 8.80
CA ASP A 135 23.95 0.83 9.13
C ASP A 135 24.23 -0.66 9.26
N THR A 136 23.39 -1.37 10.02
CA THR A 136 23.60 -2.78 10.36
C THR A 136 22.90 -3.75 9.42
N GLN A 137 21.98 -3.27 8.56
CA GLN A 137 21.15 -4.07 7.66
C GLN A 137 20.33 -5.15 8.39
N LYS A 138 20.09 -4.98 9.70
CA LYS A 138 19.26 -5.88 10.51
C LYS A 138 17.79 -5.60 10.25
N LEU A 139 16.97 -6.65 10.27
CA LEU A 139 15.53 -6.55 10.09
C LEU A 139 14.91 -5.88 11.33
N MET A 140 14.42 -4.65 11.20
CA MET A 140 13.85 -3.89 12.31
C MET A 140 12.34 -4.10 12.45
N ALA A 141 11.64 -4.17 11.33
CA ALA A 141 10.20 -4.39 11.33
C ALA A 141 9.74 -5.15 10.09
N GLU A 142 8.66 -5.90 10.27
CA GLU A 142 7.92 -6.56 9.20
C GLU A 142 6.48 -6.06 9.23
N LEU A 143 6.02 -5.49 8.13
CA LEU A 143 4.65 -5.03 7.99
C LEU A 143 3.83 -6.10 7.25
N ASP A 144 2.82 -6.64 7.92
CA ASP A 144 1.98 -7.71 7.38
C ASP A 144 0.95 -7.22 6.33
N GLU A 145 0.08 -8.10 5.86
CA GLU A 145 -0.91 -7.83 4.82
C GLU A 145 -1.87 -6.69 5.18
N ASN A 146 -2.13 -6.51 6.48
CA ASN A 146 -3.03 -5.48 7.00
C ASN A 146 -2.29 -4.22 7.46
N ASN A 147 -0.98 -4.17 7.20
CA ASN A 147 -0.05 -3.13 7.64
C ASN A 147 0.11 -3.04 9.17
N TYR A 148 0.01 -4.16 9.88
CA TYR A 148 0.45 -4.22 11.28
C TYR A 148 1.94 -4.55 11.34
N ALA A 149 2.67 -3.81 12.18
CA ALA A 149 4.10 -4.01 12.35
C ALA A 149 4.43 -5.12 13.35
N THR A 150 5.38 -5.98 12.98
CA THR A 150 6.11 -6.84 13.91
C THR A 150 7.52 -6.28 14.05
N PHE A 151 7.89 -5.83 15.24
CA PHE A 151 9.17 -5.21 15.55
C PHE A 151 10.15 -6.24 16.11
N TYR A 152 11.39 -6.16 15.66
CA TYR A 152 12.50 -7.00 16.10
C TYR A 152 13.54 -6.10 16.79
N GLU A 153 13.87 -6.39 18.04
CA GLU A 153 14.86 -5.64 18.81
C GLU A 153 16.07 -6.52 19.10
N TYR A 154 17.26 -5.96 18.85
CA TYR A 154 18.53 -6.65 19.01
C TYR A 154 19.36 -6.05 20.16
N ASP A 155 20.22 -6.86 20.77
CA ASP A 155 21.26 -6.38 21.68
C ASP A 155 22.47 -5.81 20.91
N LEU A 156 23.44 -5.29 21.66
CA LEU A 156 24.70 -4.76 21.13
C LEU A 156 25.56 -5.83 20.43
N GLU A 157 25.38 -7.11 20.77
CA GLU A 157 26.09 -8.24 20.19
C GLU A 157 25.38 -8.77 18.92
N GLY A 158 24.18 -8.26 18.62
CA GLY A 158 23.34 -8.64 17.49
C GLY A 158 22.41 -9.83 17.73
N GLY A 159 22.27 -10.31 18.96
CA GLY A 159 21.26 -11.28 19.34
C GLY A 159 19.85 -10.67 19.35
N LEU A 160 18.84 -11.45 18.94
CA LEU A 160 17.43 -11.03 19.01
C LEU A 160 16.93 -11.11 20.46
N VAL A 161 16.60 -9.96 21.04
CA VAL A 161 16.22 -9.82 22.45
C VAL A 161 14.70 -9.81 22.60
N ARG A 162 13.99 -9.16 21.67
CA ARG A 162 12.55 -8.97 21.80
C ARG A 162 11.85 -8.96 20.45
N ILE A 163 10.66 -9.55 20.42
CA ILE A 163 9.71 -9.44 19.31
C ILE A 163 8.45 -8.80 19.84
N LYS A 164 8.01 -7.71 19.22
CA LYS A 164 6.74 -7.04 19.53
C LYS A 164 5.84 -7.04 18.31
N LYS A 165 4.54 -7.09 18.50
CA LYS A 165 3.55 -6.98 17.43
C LYS A 165 2.52 -5.93 17.74
N GLU A 166 2.28 -5.08 16.76
CA GLU A 166 1.21 -4.11 16.76
C GLU A 166 -0.14 -4.79 16.52
N THR A 167 -1.14 -4.33 17.25
CA THR A 167 -2.53 -4.76 17.12
C THR A 167 -3.44 -3.54 17.24
N GLU A 168 -4.74 -3.72 16.99
CA GLU A 168 -5.74 -2.67 17.20
C GLU A 168 -5.74 -2.08 18.63
N LYS A 169 -5.25 -2.83 19.62
CA LYS A 169 -5.19 -2.42 21.03
C LYS A 169 -3.80 -1.91 21.45
N GLY A 170 -2.90 -1.71 20.50
CA GLY A 170 -1.51 -1.29 20.73
C GLY A 170 -0.50 -2.41 20.56
N VAL A 171 0.72 -2.17 21.02
CA VAL A 171 1.88 -3.04 20.80
C VAL A 171 2.03 -4.05 21.94
N TYR A 172 2.04 -5.34 21.59
CA TYR A 172 2.23 -6.46 22.52
C TYR A 172 3.58 -7.13 22.32
N THR A 173 4.29 -7.43 23.40
CA THR A 173 5.49 -8.26 23.34
C THR A 173 5.09 -9.72 23.16
N ILE A 174 5.53 -10.34 22.06
CA ILE A 174 5.32 -11.77 21.79
C ILE A 174 6.37 -12.59 22.52
N GLN A 175 7.62 -12.16 22.43
CA GLN A 175 8.75 -12.89 22.97
C GLN A 175 9.77 -11.90 23.53
N GLU A 176 10.32 -12.23 24.70
CA GLU A 176 11.44 -11.52 25.31
C GLU A 176 12.43 -12.56 25.86
N THR A 177 13.69 -12.44 25.45
CA THR A 177 14.80 -13.24 25.96
C THR A 177 15.67 -12.36 26.84
N ARG A 178 15.95 -12.79 28.07
CA ARG A 178 16.91 -12.12 28.95
C ARG A 178 18.05 -13.09 29.27
N SER A 179 19.23 -12.80 28.76
CA SER A 179 20.48 -13.45 29.17
C SER A 179 21.17 -12.57 30.21
N ASN A 180 21.68 -13.19 31.27
CA ASN A 180 22.50 -12.53 32.28
C ASN A 180 23.89 -13.17 32.23
N SER A 181 24.95 -12.39 32.06
CA SER A 181 26.31 -12.92 32.15
C SER A 181 26.62 -13.17 33.63
N VAL A 182 27.01 -14.41 33.95
CA VAL A 182 27.47 -14.75 35.31
C VAL A 182 28.79 -14.02 35.54
N LYS A 183 28.85 -13.22 36.60
CA LYS A 183 30.08 -12.53 37.00
C LYS A 183 31.13 -13.58 37.34
N SER A 184 32.23 -13.63 36.57
CA SER A 184 33.37 -14.47 36.91
C SER A 184 34.05 -13.90 38.16
N GLU A 185 34.17 -14.72 39.20
CA GLU A 185 34.95 -14.43 40.42
C GLU A 185 36.44 -14.25 40.11
#